data_AF-A0AA41QJ91-F1
#
_entry.id   AF-A0AA41QJ91-F1
#
_cell.length_a   1.000
_cell.length_b   1.000
_cell.length_c   1.000
_cell.angle_alpha   90.00
_cell.angle_beta   90.00
_cell.angle_gamma   90.00
#
_symmetry.space_group_name_H-M   'P 1'
#
loop_
_entity.id
_entity.type
_entity.pdbx_description
1 polymer ?
#
loop_
_entity_poly.entity_id
_entity_poly.type
_entity_poly.pdbx_seq_one_letter_code
_entity_poly.pdbx_strand_id
1 'polypeptide(L)'
;MAITQKSIKILWAAAAGRCSFQGCEERLCYHEAAEAAPYLLGEMAHIAGEKPGASRHDAQQTEAQRDHYQNLMLLCPTHHTLIDRKENEAVFTVEILHAMKAEHEASVMQRLDQDPGPNKDAVVASILALLEENRQSWAQYGPLSELARSQPHNEAAHAVWVSERLSVIVPNNRMIAEQLKAHRSLFEASDQEAISAFLLHVRGYEQWVQDAIPYAAVKRFPAEFERLIRG
;
A
#
# COMPACT_ATOMS: atom_id res chain seq x y z
N MET A 1 -38.05 -12.84 -7.17
CA MET A 1 -37.39 -11.84 -8.06
C MET A 1 -35.92 -12.23 -8.21
N ALA A 2 -35.07 -11.36 -8.78
CA ALA A 2 -33.62 -11.57 -8.83
C ALA A 2 -32.91 -10.45 -8.04
N ILE A 3 -31.74 -10.75 -7.48
CA ILE A 3 -30.92 -9.76 -6.76
C ILE A 3 -30.65 -8.56 -7.67
N THR A 4 -31.00 -7.36 -7.20
CA THR A 4 -30.85 -6.14 -8.01
C THR A 4 -29.38 -5.78 -8.22
N GLN A 5 -29.05 -5.14 -9.35
CA GLN A 5 -27.69 -4.63 -9.62
C GLN A 5 -27.17 -3.69 -8.53
N LYS A 6 -28.06 -2.92 -7.89
CA LYS A 6 -27.71 -2.07 -6.74
C LYS A 6 -27.25 -2.93 -5.55
N SER A 7 -28.02 -3.96 -5.19
CA SER A 7 -27.67 -4.89 -4.11
C SER A 7 -26.34 -5.59 -4.38
N ILE A 8 -26.11 -6.07 -5.62
CA ILE A 8 -24.86 -6.71 -6.02
C ILE A 8 -23.67 -5.78 -5.80
N LYS A 9 -23.74 -4.55 -6.32
CA LYS A 9 -22.64 -3.58 -6.20
C LYS A 9 -22.32 -3.24 -4.74
N ILE A 10 -23.35 -3.01 -3.91
CA ILE A 10 -23.16 -2.70 -2.49
C ILE A 10 -22.53 -3.91 -1.78
N LEU A 11 -23.05 -5.12 -2.00
CA LEU A 11 -22.54 -6.33 -1.37
C LEU A 11 -21.07 -6.58 -1.67
N TRP A 12 -20.69 -6.55 -2.94
CA TRP A 12 -19.31 -6.80 -3.36
C TRP A 12 -18.34 -5.72 -2.87
N ALA A 13 -18.77 -4.44 -2.87
CA ALA A 13 -17.97 -3.34 -2.37
C ALA A 13 -17.79 -3.39 -0.86
N ALA A 14 -18.87 -3.60 -0.10
CA ALA A 14 -18.83 -3.67 1.37
C ALA A 14 -17.99 -4.86 1.87
N ALA A 15 -17.99 -5.97 1.13
CA ALA A 15 -17.16 -7.13 1.45
C ALA A 15 -15.70 -7.03 0.95
N ALA A 16 -15.33 -5.95 0.23
CA ALA A 16 -14.04 -5.77 -0.43
C ALA A 16 -13.61 -6.97 -1.30
N GLY A 17 -14.58 -7.66 -1.93
CA GLY A 17 -14.32 -8.85 -2.73
C GLY A 17 -13.66 -10.00 -1.95
N ARG A 18 -13.89 -10.11 -0.64
CA ARG A 18 -13.40 -11.18 0.23
C ARG A 18 -14.56 -11.92 0.89
N CYS A 19 -14.33 -13.17 1.28
CA CYS A 19 -15.31 -13.95 2.02
C CYS A 19 -15.62 -13.28 3.37
N SER A 20 -16.90 -13.07 3.67
CA SER A 20 -17.36 -12.48 4.93
C SER A 20 -17.50 -13.49 6.08
N PHE A 21 -16.98 -14.71 5.91
CA PHE A 21 -16.95 -15.71 6.98
C PHE A 21 -15.79 -15.41 7.93
N GLN A 22 -16.03 -15.47 9.24
CA GLN A 22 -15.02 -15.19 10.25
C GLN A 22 -13.78 -16.10 10.07
N GLY A 23 -12.60 -15.48 10.01
CA GLY A 23 -11.33 -16.18 9.84
C GLY A 23 -11.03 -16.64 8.41
N CYS A 24 -11.86 -16.30 7.41
CA CYS A 24 -11.58 -16.58 6.01
C CYS A 24 -11.01 -15.35 5.29
N GLU A 25 -9.85 -15.51 4.65
CA GLU A 25 -9.22 -14.42 3.88
C GLU A 25 -9.34 -14.60 2.36
N GLU A 26 -10.11 -15.60 1.90
CA GLU A 26 -10.24 -15.97 0.49
C GLU A 26 -10.67 -14.79 -0.38
N ARG A 27 -9.95 -14.59 -1.49
CA ARG A 27 -10.30 -13.57 -2.49
C ARG A 27 -11.41 -14.11 -3.36
N LEU A 28 -12.43 -13.29 -3.62
CA LEU A 28 -13.62 -13.71 -4.35
C LEU A 28 -13.75 -13.08 -5.74
N CYS A 29 -12.90 -12.11 -6.05
CA CYS A 29 -12.80 -11.47 -7.35
C CYS A 29 -11.36 -11.54 -7.86
N TYR A 30 -11.16 -12.20 -8.99
CA TYR A 30 -9.84 -12.36 -9.60
C TYR A 30 -9.76 -11.54 -10.89
N HIS A 31 -9.10 -10.37 -10.82
CA HIS A 31 -8.87 -9.49 -11.98
C HIS A 31 -7.57 -9.81 -12.74
N GLU A 32 -6.62 -10.43 -12.06
CA GLU A 32 -5.36 -10.94 -12.62
C GLU A 32 -5.33 -12.43 -12.38
N ALA A 33 -5.54 -13.20 -13.46
CA ALA A 33 -5.61 -14.65 -13.41
C ALA A 33 -4.64 -15.27 -14.43
N ALA A 34 -3.36 -14.88 -14.41
CA ALA A 34 -2.33 -15.38 -15.32
C ALA A 34 -2.82 -15.48 -16.79
N GLU A 35 -2.92 -16.68 -17.36
CA GLU A 35 -3.41 -16.94 -18.73
C GLU A 35 -4.94 -17.05 -18.84
N ALA A 36 -5.68 -16.98 -17.73
CA ALA A 36 -7.13 -17.06 -17.67
C ALA A 36 -7.79 -15.68 -17.63
N ALA A 37 -9.02 -15.61 -18.16
CA ALA A 37 -9.84 -14.41 -18.08
C ALA A 37 -10.23 -14.09 -16.62
N PRO A 38 -10.47 -12.80 -16.29
CA PRO A 38 -11.00 -12.41 -14.99
C PRO A 38 -12.28 -13.17 -14.63
N TYR A 39 -12.41 -13.60 -13.37
CA TYR A 39 -13.56 -14.38 -12.91
C TYR A 39 -13.94 -14.06 -11.47
N LEU A 40 -15.19 -14.37 -11.13
CA LEU A 40 -15.74 -14.27 -9.78
C LEU A 40 -15.82 -15.67 -9.18
N LEU A 41 -15.25 -15.84 -7.98
CA LEU A 41 -15.38 -17.05 -7.17
C LEU A 41 -16.51 -16.91 -6.14
N GLY A 42 -16.79 -15.69 -5.70
CA GLY A 42 -17.76 -15.42 -4.62
C GLY A 42 -19.21 -15.69 -4.98
N GLU A 43 -19.96 -16.11 -3.98
CA GLU A 43 -21.39 -16.38 -4.04
C GLU A 43 -22.15 -15.43 -3.12
N MET A 44 -23.31 -14.97 -3.58
CA MET A 44 -24.18 -14.04 -2.85
C MET A 44 -25.20 -14.87 -2.07
N ALA A 45 -24.79 -15.33 -0.89
CA ALA A 45 -25.58 -16.21 -0.05
C ALA A 45 -26.71 -15.45 0.64
N HIS A 46 -27.91 -16.03 0.64
CA HIS A 46 -29.03 -15.52 1.43
C HIS A 46 -28.85 -15.90 2.90
N ILE A 47 -28.98 -14.93 3.80
CA ILE A 47 -28.95 -15.15 5.25
C ILE A 47 -30.21 -15.92 5.67
N ALA A 48 -31.39 -15.42 5.29
CA ALA A 48 -32.65 -16.16 5.32
C ALA A 48 -32.95 -16.72 3.92
N GLY A 49 -33.04 -18.06 3.82
CA GLY A 49 -33.04 -18.79 2.56
C GLY A 49 -34.13 -18.39 1.55
N GLU A 50 -33.78 -18.50 0.26
CA GLU A 50 -34.60 -17.98 -0.86
C GLU A 50 -35.98 -18.66 -1.00
N LYS A 51 -36.10 -19.94 -0.63
CA LYS A 51 -37.27 -20.77 -0.98
C LYS A 51 -37.77 -21.59 0.21
N PRO A 52 -39.05 -21.96 0.26
CA PRO A 52 -39.56 -22.91 1.24
C PRO A 52 -38.69 -24.18 1.27
N GLY A 53 -38.27 -24.59 2.46
CA GLY A 53 -37.36 -25.74 2.67
C GLY A 53 -35.87 -25.38 2.66
N ALA A 54 -35.48 -24.19 2.20
CA ALA A 54 -34.11 -23.69 2.36
C ALA A 54 -33.77 -23.43 3.84
N SER A 55 -32.48 -23.34 4.15
CA SER A 55 -32.00 -23.05 5.51
C SER A 55 -32.44 -21.66 5.95
N ARG A 56 -33.00 -21.55 7.16
CA ARG A 56 -33.49 -20.30 7.75
C ARG A 56 -34.58 -19.58 6.93
N HIS A 57 -35.33 -20.29 6.10
CA HIS A 57 -36.37 -19.66 5.29
C HIS A 57 -37.46 -19.04 6.18
N ASP A 58 -37.66 -17.73 6.07
CA ASP A 58 -38.77 -17.02 6.70
C ASP A 58 -39.92 -16.82 5.70
N ALA A 59 -41.09 -17.39 6.00
CA ALA A 59 -42.31 -17.27 5.19
C ALA A 59 -42.96 -15.87 5.28
N GLN A 60 -42.64 -15.08 6.30
CA GLN A 60 -43.15 -13.71 6.47
C GLN A 60 -42.34 -12.69 5.67
N GLN A 61 -41.14 -13.04 5.22
CA GLN A 61 -40.28 -12.17 4.43
C GLN A 61 -40.82 -11.97 3.01
N THR A 62 -41.04 -10.72 2.64
CA THR A 62 -41.45 -10.35 1.27
C THR A 62 -40.36 -10.68 0.26
N GLU A 63 -40.72 -10.85 -1.02
CA GLU A 63 -39.73 -11.07 -2.08
C GLU A 63 -38.69 -9.94 -2.16
N ALA A 64 -39.11 -8.69 -1.96
CA ALA A 64 -38.21 -7.54 -1.99
C ALA A 64 -37.18 -7.58 -0.86
N GLN A 65 -37.58 -7.99 0.34
CA GLN A 65 -36.66 -8.19 1.47
C GLN A 65 -35.74 -9.37 1.26
N ARG A 66 -36.22 -10.42 0.59
CA ARG A 66 -35.48 -11.65 0.34
C ARG A 66 -34.24 -11.41 -0.50
N ASP A 67 -34.37 -10.64 -1.57
CA ASP A 67 -33.27 -10.31 -2.49
C ASP A 67 -32.56 -8.98 -2.13
N HIS A 68 -32.88 -8.41 -0.97
CA HIS A 68 -32.28 -7.16 -0.49
C HIS A 68 -30.86 -7.39 0.03
N TYR A 69 -29.96 -6.42 -0.18
CA TYR A 69 -28.58 -6.45 0.34
C TYR A 69 -28.48 -6.81 1.83
N GLN A 70 -29.44 -6.37 2.65
CA GLN A 70 -29.44 -6.68 4.08
C GLN A 70 -29.54 -8.18 4.36
N ASN A 71 -30.23 -8.93 3.50
CA ASN A 71 -30.37 -10.39 3.60
C ASN A 71 -29.27 -11.16 2.85
N LEU A 72 -28.22 -10.48 2.35
CA LEU A 72 -27.18 -11.11 1.55
C LEU A 72 -25.81 -10.99 2.23
N MET A 73 -25.03 -12.06 2.14
CA MET A 73 -23.64 -12.14 2.60
C MET A 73 -22.76 -12.68 1.47
N LEU A 74 -21.55 -12.13 1.31
CA LEU A 74 -20.63 -12.59 0.27
C LEU A 74 -19.73 -13.71 0.84
N LEU A 75 -19.78 -14.90 0.25
CA LEU A 75 -19.05 -16.06 0.74
C LEU A 75 -18.27 -16.78 -0.37
N CYS A 76 -17.21 -17.50 -0.01
CA CYS A 76 -16.64 -18.49 -0.91
C CYS A 76 -17.56 -19.73 -0.99
N PRO A 77 -17.46 -20.56 -2.04
CA PRO A 77 -18.32 -21.74 -2.20
C PRO A 77 -18.27 -22.71 -1.01
N THR A 78 -17.11 -22.83 -0.36
CA THR A 78 -16.91 -23.66 0.83
C THR A 78 -17.77 -23.17 2.00
N HIS A 79 -17.69 -21.89 2.34
CA HIS A 79 -18.43 -21.33 3.47
C HIS A 79 -19.92 -21.16 3.17
N HIS A 80 -20.28 -20.85 1.92
CA HIS A 80 -21.69 -20.84 1.51
C HIS A 80 -22.31 -22.22 1.71
N THR A 81 -21.66 -23.28 1.21
CA THR A 81 -22.11 -24.67 1.43
C THR A 81 -22.19 -25.00 2.91
N LEU A 82 -21.20 -24.59 3.71
CA LEU A 82 -21.15 -24.87 5.16
C LEU A 82 -22.37 -24.29 5.89
N ILE A 83 -22.71 -23.03 5.65
CA ILE A 83 -23.81 -22.36 6.37
C ILE A 83 -25.17 -22.88 5.92
N ASP A 84 -25.29 -23.38 4.70
CA ASP A 84 -26.55 -23.88 4.14
C ASP A 84 -26.85 -25.35 4.44
N ARG A 85 -25.87 -26.08 5.00
CA ARG A 85 -26.14 -27.42 5.57
C ARG A 85 -27.18 -27.33 6.67
N LYS A 86 -28.25 -28.12 6.55
CA LYS A 86 -29.36 -28.17 7.51
C LYS A 86 -28.89 -28.58 8.90
N GLU A 87 -27.89 -29.43 8.95
CA GLU A 87 -27.23 -29.88 10.18
C GLU A 87 -26.56 -28.73 10.94
N ASN A 88 -26.17 -27.66 10.24
CA ASN A 88 -25.50 -26.50 10.81
C ASN A 88 -26.44 -25.31 11.05
N GLU A 89 -27.74 -25.43 10.74
CA GLU A 89 -28.71 -24.33 10.83
C GLU A 89 -28.82 -23.77 12.26
N ALA A 90 -28.68 -24.62 13.28
CA ALA A 90 -28.68 -24.22 14.68
C ALA A 90 -27.41 -23.45 15.11
N VAL A 91 -26.30 -23.61 14.38
CA VAL A 91 -25.03 -22.91 14.63
C VAL A 91 -24.96 -21.60 13.85
N PHE A 92 -25.38 -21.62 12.59
CA PHE A 92 -25.42 -20.45 11.73
C PHE A 92 -26.84 -19.91 11.67
N THR A 93 -27.30 -19.30 12.76
CA THR A 93 -28.61 -18.65 12.81
C THR A 93 -28.60 -17.34 12.00
N VAL A 94 -29.78 -16.80 11.71
CA VAL A 94 -29.92 -15.50 11.01
C VAL A 94 -29.16 -14.40 11.75
N GLU A 95 -29.27 -14.38 13.07
CA GLU A 95 -28.62 -13.39 13.94
C GLU A 95 -27.09 -13.48 13.86
N ILE A 96 -26.55 -14.70 13.89
CA ILE A 96 -25.11 -14.93 13.80
C ILE A 96 -24.57 -14.50 12.44
N LEU A 97 -25.26 -14.85 11.35
CA LEU A 97 -24.83 -14.46 10.00
C LEU A 97 -24.90 -12.94 9.78
N HIS A 98 -25.92 -12.27 10.32
CA HIS A 98 -25.97 -10.81 10.32
C HIS A 98 -24.82 -10.18 11.13
N ALA A 99 -24.50 -10.73 12.30
CA ALA A 99 -23.39 -10.25 13.12
C ALA A 99 -22.04 -10.43 12.39
N MET A 100 -21.79 -11.60 11.80
CA MET A 100 -20.59 -11.87 11.00
C MET A 100 -20.47 -10.89 9.82
N LYS A 101 -21.58 -10.63 9.12
CA LYS A 101 -21.61 -9.68 7.99
C LYS A 101 -21.24 -8.27 8.47
N ALA A 102 -21.88 -7.81 9.54
CA ALA A 102 -21.64 -6.48 10.09
C ALA A 102 -20.20 -6.31 10.57
N GLU A 103 -19.63 -7.31 11.23
CA GLU A 103 -18.24 -7.31 11.68
C GLU A 103 -17.26 -7.22 10.50
N HIS A 104 -17.46 -8.03 9.46
CA HIS A 104 -16.62 -8.02 8.26
C HIS A 104 -16.65 -6.65 7.56
N GLU A 105 -17.85 -6.12 7.31
CA GLU A 105 -18.03 -4.84 6.62
C GLU A 105 -17.47 -3.66 7.45
N ALA A 106 -17.61 -3.70 8.78
CA ALA A 106 -16.99 -2.73 9.67
C ALA A 106 -15.46 -2.82 9.64
N SER A 107 -14.88 -4.02 9.66
CA SER A 107 -13.44 -4.22 9.52
C SER A 107 -12.92 -3.72 8.17
N VAL A 108 -13.66 -3.95 7.08
CA VAL A 108 -13.32 -3.42 5.74
C VAL A 108 -13.27 -1.90 5.76
N MET A 109 -14.33 -1.25 6.26
CA MET A 109 -14.39 0.22 6.33
C MET A 109 -13.29 0.77 7.22
N GLN A 110 -13.08 0.18 8.40
CA GLN A 110 -12.00 0.58 9.29
C GLN A 110 -10.63 0.53 8.59
N ARG A 111 -10.31 -0.52 7.84
CA ARG A 111 -9.03 -0.62 7.12
C ARG A 111 -8.89 0.39 6.00
N LEU A 112 -9.99 0.70 5.30
CA LEU A 112 -10.00 1.70 4.23
C LEU A 112 -9.88 3.13 4.78
N ASP A 113 -10.52 3.41 5.91
CA ASP A 113 -10.47 4.71 6.59
C ASP A 113 -9.16 4.91 7.38
N GLN A 114 -8.49 3.82 7.78
CA GLN A 114 -7.23 3.83 8.53
C GLN A 114 -5.97 3.86 7.65
N ASP A 115 -6.07 4.03 6.33
CA ASP A 115 -4.90 4.42 5.52
C ASP A 115 -4.69 5.94 5.68
N PRO A 116 -3.88 6.42 6.65
CA PRO A 116 -3.79 7.83 7.00
C PRO A 116 -2.92 8.60 5.99
N GLY A 117 -2.55 7.95 4.87
CA GLY A 117 -1.38 8.30 4.10
C GLY A 117 -0.08 7.96 4.85
N PRO A 118 1.07 8.27 4.23
CA PRO A 118 2.36 8.01 4.85
C PRO A 118 2.54 8.86 6.11
N ASN A 119 2.97 8.25 7.22
CA ASN A 119 3.40 8.96 8.43
C ASN A 119 4.89 9.34 8.35
N LYS A 120 5.38 10.17 9.30
CA LYS A 120 6.78 10.64 9.32
C LYS A 120 7.76 9.46 9.25
N ASP A 121 7.53 8.41 10.04
CA ASP A 121 8.41 7.25 10.13
C ASP A 121 8.50 6.48 8.80
N ALA A 122 7.38 6.30 8.10
CA ALA A 122 7.35 5.66 6.80
C ALA A 122 8.12 6.46 5.74
N VAL A 123 7.96 7.80 5.74
CA VAL A 123 8.72 8.69 4.84
C VAL A 123 10.21 8.67 5.19
N VAL A 124 10.56 8.70 6.48
CA VAL A 124 11.95 8.63 6.94
C VAL A 124 12.58 7.30 6.52
N ALA A 125 11.88 6.18 6.68
CA ALA A 125 12.36 4.86 6.26
C ALA A 125 12.62 4.77 4.75
N SER A 126 11.73 5.35 3.92
CA SER A 126 11.96 5.38 2.46
C SER A 126 13.12 6.28 2.06
N ILE A 127 13.29 7.43 2.72
CA ILE A 127 14.44 8.31 2.51
C ILE A 127 15.75 7.62 2.92
N LEU A 128 15.74 6.92 4.05
CA LEU A 128 16.91 6.23 4.58
C LEU A 128 17.45 5.17 3.62
N ALA A 129 16.56 4.40 2.96
CA ALA A 129 16.96 3.42 1.95
C ALA A 129 17.75 4.07 0.80
N LEU A 130 17.22 5.18 0.25
CA LEU A 130 17.87 5.94 -0.83
C LEU A 130 19.20 6.57 -0.39
N LEU A 131 19.25 7.07 0.86
CA LEU A 131 20.50 7.61 1.42
C LEU A 131 21.56 6.52 1.62
N GLU A 132 21.16 5.30 1.96
CA GLU A 132 22.10 4.19 2.11
C GLU A 132 22.67 3.76 0.75
N GLU A 133 21.84 3.68 -0.30
CA GLU A 133 22.32 3.45 -1.67
C GLU A 133 23.33 4.53 -2.10
N ASN A 134 23.01 5.81 -1.84
CA ASN A 134 23.91 6.93 -2.13
C ASN A 134 25.24 6.79 -1.38
N ARG A 135 25.18 6.41 -0.10
CA ARG A 135 26.36 6.23 0.73
C ARG A 135 27.24 5.10 0.21
N GLN A 136 26.66 3.96 -0.15
CA GLN A 136 27.41 2.82 -0.67
C GLN A 136 28.11 3.18 -1.98
N SER A 137 27.39 3.80 -2.92
CA SER A 137 27.96 4.28 -4.19
C SER A 137 29.08 5.30 -3.97
N TRP A 138 28.88 6.28 -3.08
CA TRP A 138 29.92 7.26 -2.72
C TRP A 138 31.15 6.63 -2.05
N ALA A 139 30.96 5.70 -1.12
CA ALA A 139 32.05 5.05 -0.40
C ALA A 139 32.91 4.19 -1.32
N GLN A 140 32.27 3.48 -2.26
CA GLN A 140 32.95 2.55 -3.16
C GLN A 140 33.61 3.24 -4.35
N TYR A 141 32.96 4.25 -4.93
CA TYR A 141 33.39 4.84 -6.21
C TYR A 141 33.69 6.33 -6.12
N GLY A 142 33.34 7.00 -5.02
CA GLY A 142 33.57 8.43 -4.85
C GLY A 142 35.04 8.82 -4.83
N PRO A 143 35.34 10.13 -4.87
CA PRO A 143 36.71 10.65 -4.96
C PRO A 143 37.59 10.33 -3.74
N LEU A 144 36.98 9.91 -2.63
CA LEU A 144 37.67 9.51 -1.40
C LEU A 144 37.68 7.99 -1.18
N SER A 145 37.16 7.20 -2.12
CA SER A 145 37.14 5.73 -2.07
C SER A 145 38.55 5.14 -2.09
N GLU A 146 38.67 3.88 -1.67
CA GLU A 146 39.93 3.14 -1.77
C GLU A 146 40.42 3.02 -3.21
N LEU A 147 39.49 2.83 -4.17
CA LEU A 147 39.79 2.79 -5.59
C LEU A 147 40.41 4.09 -6.08
N ALA A 148 39.81 5.24 -5.74
CA ALA A 148 40.33 6.55 -6.12
C ALA A 148 41.69 6.86 -5.47
N ARG A 149 41.89 6.46 -4.21
CA ARG A 149 43.17 6.68 -3.49
C ARG A 149 44.30 5.81 -4.01
N SER A 150 44.02 4.54 -4.31
CA SER A 150 45.01 3.60 -4.82
C SER A 150 45.39 3.90 -6.28
N GLN A 151 44.48 4.54 -7.04
CA GLN A 151 44.66 4.79 -8.47
C GLN A 151 44.21 6.22 -8.88
N PRO A 152 44.87 7.29 -8.40
CA PRO A 152 44.40 8.67 -8.52
C PRO A 152 44.37 9.24 -9.95
N HIS A 153 45.06 8.61 -10.90
CA HIS A 153 45.10 9.02 -12.30
C HIS A 153 44.41 8.02 -13.23
N ASN A 154 43.59 7.12 -12.70
CA ASN A 154 42.87 6.14 -13.50
C ASN A 154 41.58 6.75 -14.08
N GLU A 155 41.58 6.99 -15.39
CA GLU A 155 40.42 7.50 -16.13
C GLU A 155 39.21 6.58 -16.07
N ALA A 156 39.41 5.26 -16.03
CA ALA A 156 38.31 4.28 -15.90
C ALA A 156 37.65 4.36 -14.52
N ALA A 157 38.44 4.52 -13.45
CA ALA A 157 37.90 4.71 -12.10
C ALA A 157 37.10 6.02 -12.01
N HIS A 158 37.60 7.09 -12.63
CA HIS A 158 36.87 8.36 -12.74
C HIS A 158 35.58 8.22 -13.56
N ALA A 159 35.60 7.48 -14.67
CA ALA A 159 34.41 7.24 -15.49
C ALA A 159 33.34 6.45 -14.73
N VAL A 160 33.74 5.44 -13.93
CA VAL A 160 32.82 4.71 -13.04
C VAL A 160 32.18 5.67 -12.04
N TRP A 161 32.97 6.52 -11.37
CA TRP A 161 32.42 7.54 -10.47
C TRP A 161 31.40 8.47 -11.15
N VAL A 162 31.72 8.94 -12.37
CA VAL A 162 30.82 9.80 -13.15
C VAL A 162 29.52 9.08 -13.51
N SER A 163 29.59 7.79 -13.86
CA SER A 163 28.41 6.97 -14.11
C SER A 163 27.55 6.83 -12.84
N GLU A 164 28.17 6.40 -11.74
CA GLU A 164 27.51 6.14 -10.46
C GLU A 164 26.78 7.35 -9.89
N ARG A 165 27.41 8.54 -9.93
CA ARG A 165 26.72 9.76 -9.47
C ARG A 165 25.50 10.11 -10.34
N LEU A 166 25.53 9.79 -11.64
CA LEU A 166 24.45 10.09 -12.59
C LEU A 166 23.32 9.05 -12.53
N SER A 167 23.63 7.78 -12.26
CA SER A 167 22.66 6.69 -12.21
C SER A 167 22.08 6.43 -10.82
N VAL A 168 22.79 6.77 -9.75
CA VAL A 168 22.37 6.51 -8.36
C VAL A 168 22.14 7.81 -7.60
N ILE A 169 23.19 8.60 -7.40
CA ILE A 169 23.15 9.72 -6.43
C ILE A 169 22.18 10.83 -6.85
N VAL A 170 22.26 11.28 -8.11
CA VAL A 170 21.38 12.36 -8.60
C VAL A 170 19.91 11.91 -8.63
N PRO A 171 19.54 10.74 -9.21
CA PRO A 171 18.17 10.24 -9.15
C PRO A 171 17.64 10.09 -7.72
N ASN A 172 18.41 9.48 -6.81
CA ASN A 172 18.00 9.30 -5.42
C ASN A 172 17.83 10.62 -4.70
N ASN A 173 18.74 11.59 -4.90
CA ASN A 173 18.60 12.94 -4.35
C ASN A 173 17.31 13.63 -4.82
N ARG A 174 16.92 13.47 -6.09
CA ARG A 174 15.64 13.98 -6.61
C ARG A 174 14.46 13.31 -5.93
N MET A 175 14.48 11.98 -5.80
CA MET A 175 13.42 11.22 -5.12
C MET A 175 13.24 11.66 -3.66
N ILE A 176 14.34 11.79 -2.92
CA ILE A 176 14.33 12.29 -1.53
C ILE A 176 13.76 13.71 -1.50
N ALA A 177 14.20 14.60 -2.41
CA ALA A 177 13.72 15.97 -2.46
C ALA A 177 12.21 16.05 -2.74
N GLU A 178 11.68 15.22 -3.63
CA GLU A 178 10.23 15.15 -3.89
C GLU A 178 9.46 14.61 -2.68
N GLN A 179 9.95 13.56 -2.02
CA GLN A 179 9.33 13.05 -0.78
C GLN A 179 9.27 14.11 0.32
N LEU A 180 10.36 14.85 0.53
CA LEU A 180 10.43 15.92 1.53
C LEU A 180 9.53 17.10 1.19
N LYS A 181 9.32 17.43 -0.09
CA LYS A 181 8.38 18.49 -0.50
C LYS A 181 6.94 18.05 -0.30
N ALA A 182 6.59 16.82 -0.71
CA ALA A 182 5.24 16.30 -0.62
C ALA A 182 4.78 16.10 0.82
N HIS A 183 5.68 15.68 1.72
CA HIS A 183 5.35 15.30 3.09
C HIS A 183 5.96 16.24 4.13
N ARG A 184 6.28 17.48 3.74
CA ARG A 184 6.99 18.44 4.58
C ARG A 184 6.29 18.74 5.90
N SER A 185 4.94 18.69 5.89
CA SER A 185 4.08 18.93 7.05
C SER A 185 4.16 17.84 8.12
N LEU A 186 4.70 16.66 7.80
CA LEU A 186 4.91 15.59 8.78
C LEU A 186 6.12 15.83 9.69
N PHE A 187 6.99 16.77 9.32
CA PHE A 187 8.21 17.11 10.07
C PHE A 187 7.98 18.32 10.99
N GLU A 188 8.61 18.30 12.16
CA GLU A 188 8.44 19.35 13.17
C GLU A 188 9.15 20.65 12.74
N ALA A 189 8.85 21.75 13.44
CA ALA A 189 9.49 23.03 13.18
C ALA A 189 11.02 22.96 13.32
N SER A 190 11.52 22.15 14.27
CA SER A 190 12.96 21.91 14.49
C SER A 190 13.65 21.19 13.32
N ASP A 191 12.90 20.43 12.53
CA ASP A 191 13.44 19.64 11.42
C ASP A 191 13.63 20.48 10.14
N GLN A 192 12.93 21.61 10.05
CA GLN A 192 12.78 22.38 8.80
C GLN A 192 14.10 22.97 8.29
N GLU A 193 15.01 23.32 9.18
CA GLU A 193 16.33 23.84 8.81
C GLU A 193 17.16 22.76 8.11
N ALA A 194 17.23 21.56 8.72
CA ALA A 194 17.96 20.41 8.17
C ALA A 194 17.41 20.00 6.79
N ILE A 195 16.08 19.95 6.65
CA ILE A 195 15.41 19.66 5.37
C ILE A 195 15.75 20.72 4.32
N SER A 196 15.71 22.01 4.69
CA SER A 196 16.02 23.10 3.75
C SER A 196 17.48 23.09 3.31
N ALA A 197 18.40 22.79 4.22
CA ALA A 197 19.81 22.61 3.92
C ALA A 197 20.02 21.46 2.93
N PHE A 198 19.32 20.33 3.10
CA PHE A 198 19.41 19.21 2.17
C PHE A 198 18.86 19.58 0.79
N LEU A 199 17.70 20.23 0.69
CA LEU A 199 17.15 20.69 -0.60
C LEU A 199 18.07 21.69 -1.30
N LEU A 200 18.80 22.53 -0.56
CA LEU A 200 19.82 23.41 -1.11
C LEU A 200 21.03 22.62 -1.62
N HIS A 201 21.49 21.62 -0.85
CA HIS A 201 22.54 20.70 -1.28
C HIS A 201 22.16 19.98 -2.58
N VAL A 202 20.96 19.39 -2.68
CA VAL A 202 20.50 18.67 -3.88
C VAL A 202 20.57 19.57 -5.12
N ARG A 203 20.02 20.79 -5.03
CA ARG A 203 20.04 21.75 -6.15
C ARG A 203 21.45 22.11 -6.57
N GLY A 204 22.31 22.48 -5.61
CA GLY A 204 23.69 22.86 -5.91
C GLY A 204 24.52 21.69 -6.46
N TYR A 205 24.35 20.49 -5.89
CA TYR A 205 25.04 19.29 -6.34
C TYR A 205 24.66 18.94 -7.78
N GLU A 206 23.37 18.97 -8.11
CA GLU A 206 22.90 18.66 -9.46
C GLU A 206 23.36 19.69 -10.50
N GLN A 207 23.32 21.00 -10.15
CA GLN A 207 23.86 22.05 -11.01
C GLN A 207 25.36 21.88 -11.27
N TRP A 208 26.12 21.44 -10.26
CA TRP A 208 27.55 21.14 -10.44
C TRP A 208 27.78 19.90 -11.31
N VAL A 209 26.99 18.83 -11.13
CA VAL A 209 27.08 17.64 -11.99
C VAL A 209 26.79 17.96 -13.46
N GLN A 210 25.98 18.99 -13.72
CA GLN A 210 25.65 19.51 -15.04
C GLN A 210 26.60 20.63 -15.52
N ASP A 211 27.72 20.85 -14.81
CA ASP A 211 28.72 21.89 -15.10
C ASP A 211 28.18 23.33 -15.15
N ALA A 212 27.01 23.58 -14.55
CA ALA A 212 26.36 24.89 -14.52
C ALA A 212 26.96 25.82 -13.45
N ILE A 213 27.56 25.25 -12.40
CA ILE A 213 28.23 26.00 -11.32
C ILE A 213 29.56 25.33 -10.93
N PRO A 214 30.56 26.08 -10.42
CA PRO A 214 31.78 25.48 -9.91
C PRO A 214 31.55 24.70 -8.61
N TYR A 215 32.38 23.69 -8.35
CA TYR A 215 32.30 22.88 -7.13
C TYR A 215 32.33 23.72 -5.83
N ALA A 216 33.07 24.83 -5.82
CA ALA A 216 33.15 25.75 -4.68
C ALA A 216 31.80 26.40 -4.30
N ALA A 217 30.84 26.45 -5.23
CA ALA A 217 29.49 26.96 -4.99
C ALA A 217 28.53 25.88 -4.43
N VAL A 218 28.94 24.61 -4.42
CA VAL A 218 28.12 23.49 -3.93
C VAL A 218 28.12 23.47 -2.40
N LYS A 219 26.93 23.54 -1.81
CA LYS A 219 26.78 23.25 -0.37
C LYS A 219 27.02 21.77 -0.14
N ARG A 220 27.84 21.46 0.87
CA ARG A 220 28.10 20.07 1.28
C ARG A 220 26.83 19.42 1.81
N PHE A 221 26.79 18.10 1.78
CA PHE A 221 25.71 17.33 2.39
C PHE A 221 25.60 17.68 3.90
N PRO A 222 24.40 18.05 4.39
CA PRO A 222 24.22 18.53 5.75
C PRO A 222 24.18 17.39 6.78
N ALA A 223 25.06 17.44 7.79
CA ALA A 223 25.13 16.42 8.84
C ALA A 223 23.87 16.39 9.72
N GLU A 224 23.23 17.55 9.91
CA GLU A 224 21.96 17.69 10.63
C GLU A 224 20.85 16.88 9.96
N PHE A 225 20.81 16.85 8.63
CA PHE A 225 19.83 16.07 7.88
C PHE A 225 20.10 14.56 8.00
N GLU A 226 21.38 14.16 8.02
CA GLU A 226 21.73 12.76 8.26
C GLU A 226 21.24 12.27 9.62
N ARG A 227 21.45 13.07 10.67
CA ARG A 227 20.97 12.77 12.02
C ARG A 227 19.44 12.69 12.05
N LEU A 228 18.75 13.65 11.43
CA LEU A 228 17.29 13.65 11.36
C LEU A 228 16.72 12.35 10.76
N ILE A 229 17.32 11.83 9.70
CA ILE A 229 16.82 10.63 9.02
C ILE A 229 17.24 9.34 9.74
N ARG A 230 18.38 9.32 10.43
CA ARG A 230 18.90 8.11 11.08
C ARG A 230 18.44 7.90 12.52
N GLY A 231 17.99 8.96 13.18
CA GLY A 231 17.69 8.94 14.62
C GLY A 231 18.94 9.15 15.45
#